data_AF-A0A1I4TEA8-F1
#
_entry.id   AF-A0A1I4TEA8-F1
#
_cell.length_a   1.000
_cell.length_b   1.000
_cell.length_c   1.000
_cell.angle_alpha   90.00
_cell.angle_beta   90.00
_cell.angle_gamma   90.00
#
_symmetry.space_group_name_H-M   'P 1'
#
loop_
_entity.id
_entity.type
_entity.pdbx_description
1 polymer ?
#
loop_
_entity_poly.entity_id
_entity_poly.type
_entity_poly.pdbx_seq_one_letter_code
_entity_poly.pdbx_strand_id
1 'polypeptide(L)'
;MALEADDGTVLEELLEPRASFAGHELQTPWTELQLAYFAGCAMWTYLNMPFLLAWPRVETEELEPWPTDSGDWRRLAVRFPAEIATLDE
;
A
#
# COMPACT_ATOMS: atom_id res chain seq x y z
N MET A 1 14.76 -3.18 -6.37
CA MET A 1 14.98 -1.72 -6.24
C MET A 1 16.41 -1.51 -5.81
N ALA A 2 17.03 -0.41 -6.23
CA ALA A 2 18.38 -0.06 -5.84
C ALA A 2 18.42 1.37 -5.30
N LEU A 3 19.32 1.60 -4.35
CA LEU A 3 19.80 2.93 -4.00
C LEU A 3 21.05 3.18 -4.83
N GLU A 4 21.03 4.25 -5.62
CA GLU A 4 22.13 4.62 -6.50
C GLU A 4 22.66 6.00 -6.10
N ALA A 5 23.98 6.17 -6.20
CA ALA A 5 24.60 7.48 -6.16
C ALA A 5 24.31 8.25 -7.47
N ASP A 6 24.53 9.56 -7.46
CA ASP A 6 24.29 10.42 -8.63
C ASP A 6 25.12 10.02 -9.87
N ASP A 7 26.22 9.29 -9.69
CA ASP A 7 27.06 8.76 -10.77
C ASP A 7 26.61 7.39 -11.30
N GLY A 8 25.48 6.87 -10.81
CA GLY A 8 24.92 5.57 -11.18
C GLY A 8 25.54 4.38 -10.43
N THR A 9 26.43 4.62 -9.46
CA THR A 9 26.96 3.56 -8.62
C THR A 9 25.86 3.00 -7.70
N VAL A 10 25.60 1.70 -7.80
CA VAL A 10 24.67 1.01 -6.89
C VAL A 10 25.29 0.92 -5.50
N LEU A 11 24.65 1.57 -4.53
CA LEU A 11 25.04 1.57 -3.12
C LEU A 11 24.41 0.40 -2.36
N GLU A 12 23.14 0.10 -2.64
CA GLU A 12 22.42 -1.02 -2.06
C GLU A 12 21.38 -1.53 -3.08
N GLU A 13 21.10 -2.82 -3.10
CA GLU A 13 20.09 -3.42 -3.97
C GLU A 13 19.24 -4.45 -3.23
N LEU A 14 17.93 -4.40 -3.47
CA LEU A 14 16.94 -5.34 -2.96
C LEU A 14 16.11 -5.88 -4.14
N LEU A 15 16.44 -7.10 -4.59
CA LEU A 15 15.86 -7.72 -5.78
C LEU A 15 14.39 -8.11 -5.61
N GLU A 16 14.02 -8.62 -4.43
CA GLU A 16 12.66 -9.07 -4.12
C GLU A 16 12.09 -8.33 -2.89
N PRO A 17 11.75 -7.03 -3.00
CA PRO A 17 11.36 -6.23 -1.85
C PRO A 17 10.18 -6.80 -1.06
N ARG A 18 9.16 -7.32 -1.76
CA ARG A 18 7.99 -7.93 -1.10
C ARG A 18 8.37 -9.18 -0.32
N ALA A 19 9.16 -10.09 -0.91
CA ALA A 19 9.58 -11.33 -0.25
C ALA A 19 10.50 -11.06 0.95
N SER A 20 11.22 -9.93 0.94
CA SER A 20 12.15 -9.56 2.01
C SER A 20 11.49 -9.35 3.39
N PHE A 21 10.17 -9.18 3.44
CA PHE A 21 9.41 -9.05 4.70
C PHE A 21 8.97 -10.40 5.29
N ALA A 22 9.24 -11.53 4.61
CA ALA A 22 8.81 -12.84 5.10
C ALA A 22 9.38 -13.15 6.49
N GLY A 23 8.49 -13.47 7.44
CA GLY A 23 8.86 -13.76 8.83
C GLY A 23 9.13 -12.53 9.70
N HIS A 24 8.91 -11.31 9.19
CA HIS A 24 8.96 -10.11 10.03
C HIS A 24 7.75 -10.06 10.96
N GLU A 25 7.99 -9.63 12.19
CA GLU A 25 6.97 -9.25 13.17
C GLU A 25 6.90 -7.72 13.29
N LEU A 26 5.94 -7.22 14.05
CA LEU A 26 5.74 -5.77 14.24
C LEU A 26 6.99 -5.03 14.72
N GLN A 27 7.85 -5.69 15.49
CA GLN A 27 9.07 -5.10 16.07
C GLN A 27 10.33 -5.40 15.26
N THR A 28 10.24 -6.12 14.13
CA THR A 28 11.41 -6.43 13.30
C THR A 28 11.93 -5.14 12.66
N PRO A 29 13.21 -4.76 12.88
CA PRO A 29 13.79 -3.58 12.25
C PRO A 29 13.87 -3.77 10.73
N TRP A 30 13.69 -2.68 9.99
CA TRP A 30 13.75 -2.68 8.53
C TRP A 30 15.07 -2.09 8.04
N THR A 31 15.53 -2.56 6.87
CA THR A 31 16.59 -1.86 6.13
C THR A 31 16.05 -0.55 5.52
N GLU A 32 16.95 0.34 5.08
CA GLU A 32 16.55 1.59 4.41
C GLU A 32 15.75 1.30 3.13
N LEU A 33 16.15 0.30 2.33
CA LEU A 33 15.42 -0.10 1.14
C LEU A 33 14.04 -0.70 1.44
N GLN A 34 13.89 -1.47 2.52
CA GLN A 34 12.58 -1.98 2.96
C GLN A 34 11.65 -0.83 3.36
N LEU A 35 12.16 0.12 4.14
CA LEU A 35 11.41 1.32 4.50
C LEU A 35 11.01 2.14 3.27
N ALA A 36 11.95 2.39 2.35
CA ALA A 36 11.70 3.13 1.12
C ALA A 36 10.66 2.43 0.24
N TYR A 37 10.74 1.11 0.10
CA TYR A 37 9.74 0.32 -0.62
C TYR A 37 8.34 0.48 -0.01
N PHE A 38 8.23 0.27 1.31
CA PHE A 38 6.95 0.37 2.02
C PHE A 38 6.35 1.77 1.90
N ALA A 39 7.14 2.81 2.20
CA ALA A 39 6.71 4.20 2.14
C ALA A 39 6.29 4.60 0.71
N GLY A 40 7.03 4.15 -0.31
CA GLY A 40 6.69 4.37 -1.71
C GLY A 40 5.35 3.74 -2.09
N CYS A 41 5.13 2.47 -1.73
CA CYS A 41 3.86 1.79 -1.97
C CYS A 41 2.69 2.45 -1.25
N ALA A 42 2.88 2.84 0.02
CA ALA A 42 1.86 3.52 0.81
C ALA A 42 1.51 4.88 0.19
N MET A 43 2.52 5.69 -0.14
CA MET A 43 2.32 7.00 -0.74
C MET A 43 1.63 6.91 -2.11
N TRP A 44 2.04 5.97 -2.97
CA TRP A 44 1.37 5.69 -4.24
C TRP A 44 -0.09 5.32 -4.03
N THR A 45 -0.38 4.42 -3.09
CA THR A 45 -1.74 3.98 -2.78
C THR A 45 -2.59 5.16 -2.31
N TYR A 46 -2.14 5.90 -1.30
CA TYR A 46 -2.91 7.02 -0.75
C TYR A 46 -3.14 8.14 -1.76
N LEU A 47 -2.13 8.42 -2.59
CA LEU A 47 -2.26 9.41 -3.65
C LEU A 47 -3.30 8.98 -4.70
N ASN A 48 -3.34 7.69 -5.07
CA ASN A 48 -4.20 7.19 -6.13
C ASN A 48 -5.59 6.77 -5.66
N MET A 49 -5.78 6.49 -4.36
CA MET A 49 -7.02 5.93 -3.82
C MET A 49 -8.28 6.75 -4.19
N PRO A 50 -8.31 8.09 -4.10
CA PRO A 50 -9.51 8.85 -4.46
C PRO A 50 -9.91 8.67 -5.94
N PHE A 51 -8.90 8.61 -6.83
CA PHE A 51 -9.13 8.42 -8.27
C PHE A 51 -9.56 7.00 -8.59
N LEU A 52 -8.97 6.02 -7.89
CA LEU A 52 -9.33 4.62 -8.00
C LEU A 52 -10.80 4.39 -7.59
N LEU A 53 -11.20 4.97 -6.45
CA LEU A 53 -12.57 4.86 -5.94
C LEU A 53 -13.60 5.58 -6.82
N ALA A 54 -13.19 6.58 -7.59
CA ALA A 54 -14.05 7.28 -8.55
C ALA A 54 -14.03 6.64 -9.95
N TRP A 55 -13.23 5.60 -10.18
CA TRP A 55 -13.11 4.99 -11.51
C TRP A 55 -14.40 4.23 -11.88
N PRO A 56 -15.03 4.48 -13.05
CA PRO A 56 -16.27 3.84 -13.49
C PRO A 56 -16.45 2.33 -13.29
N ARG A 57 -15.37 1.53 -13.21
CA ARG A 57 -15.45 0.07 -13.02
C ARG A 57 -15.25 -0.38 -11.57
N VAL A 58 -14.99 0.55 -10.65
CA VAL A 58 -14.95 0.29 -9.21
C VAL A 58 -16.34 0.53 -8.66
N GLU A 59 -16.92 -0.51 -8.07
CA GLU A 59 -18.26 -0.44 -7.48
C GLU A 59 -18.16 -0.16 -5.98
N THR A 60 -19.02 0.73 -5.48
CA THR A 60 -19.08 1.07 -4.05
C THR A 60 -20.50 0.91 -3.52
N GLU A 61 -20.62 0.34 -2.33
CA GLU A 61 -21.89 0.14 -1.63
C GLU A 61 -21.75 0.70 -0.20
N GLU A 62 -22.65 1.61 0.20
CA GLU A 62 -22.66 2.13 1.57
C GLU A 62 -23.19 1.05 2.53
N LEU A 63 -22.41 0.79 3.57
CA LEU A 63 -22.74 -0.15 4.64
C LEU A 63 -23.27 0.58 5.86
N GLU A 64 -23.83 -0.18 6.79
CA GLU A 64 -24.27 0.28 8.10
C GLU A 64 -23.13 1.02 8.82
N PRO A 65 -23.44 2.18 9.43
CA PRO A 65 -22.46 2.94 10.17
C PRO A 65 -21.82 2.11 11.29
N TRP A 66 -20.52 2.31 11.49
CA TRP A 66 -19.79 1.65 12.56
C TRP A 66 -19.65 2.58 13.76
N PRO A 67 -20.19 2.20 14.94
CA PRO A 67 -20.10 3.04 16.13
C PRO A 67 -18.65 3.11 16.64
N THR A 68 -18.19 4.32 16.93
CA THR A 68 -16.90 4.56 17.59
C THR A 68 -17.07 5.53 18.75
N ASP A 69 -16.07 5.61 19.63
CA ASP A 69 -16.03 6.60 20.73
C ASP A 69 -16.13 8.05 20.24
N SER A 70 -15.78 8.29 18.98
CA SER A 70 -15.81 9.61 18.32
C SER A 70 -17.08 9.87 17.49
N GLY A 71 -18.04 8.94 17.52
CA GLY A 71 -19.27 8.96 16.71
C GLY A 71 -19.33 7.87 15.65
N ASP A 72 -20.44 7.81 14.92
CA ASP A 72 -20.68 6.76 13.93
C ASP A 72 -19.92 7.03 12.62
N TRP A 73 -19.11 6.08 12.19
CA TRP A 73 -18.33 6.16 10.96
C TRP A 73 -19.12 5.59 9.79
N ARG A 74 -19.18 6.33 8.67
CA ARG A 74 -19.75 5.83 7.42
C ARG A 74 -18.78 4.83 6.77
N ARG A 75 -19.32 3.72 6.28
CA ARG A 75 -18.53 2.63 5.69
C ARG A 75 -18.92 2.42 4.24
N LEU A 76 -17.92 2.08 3.42
CA LEU A 76 -18.10 1.70 2.02
C LEU A 76 -17.49 0.31 1.81
N ALA A 77 -18.28 -0.61 1.25
CA ALA A 77 -17.74 -1.79 0.60
C ALA A 77 -17.30 -1.40 -0.81
N VAL A 78 -16.08 -1.79 -1.19
CA VAL A 78 -15.49 -1.48 -2.50
C VAL A 78 -15.20 -2.78 -3.22
N ARG A 79 -15.68 -2.92 -4.45
CA ARG A 79 -15.37 -4.06 -5.33
C ARG A 79 -14.50 -3.57 -6.47
N PHE A 80 -13.26 -4.06 -6.51
CA PHE A 80 -12.33 -3.77 -7.60
C PHE A 80 -12.53 -4.76 -8.75
N PRO A 81 -12.44 -4.32 -10.01
CA PRO A 81 -12.43 -5.21 -11.16
C PRO A 81 -11.13 -6.03 -11.19
N ALA A 82 -11.18 -7.24 -11.76
CA ALA A 82 -10.09 -8.22 -11.70
C ALA A 82 -8.77 -7.73 -12.35
N GLU A 83 -8.83 -6.72 -13.21
CA GLU A 83 -7.65 -6.11 -13.83
C GLU A 83 -6.86 -5.19 -12.88
N ILE A 84 -7.45 -4.81 -11.74
CA ILE A 84 -6.76 -4.03 -10.70
C ILE A 84 -6.12 -5.00 -9.72
N ALA A 85 -4.80 -5.01 -9.69
CA ALA A 85 -4.06 -5.75 -8.69
C ALA A 85 -4.34 -5.16 -7.30
N THR A 86 -4.91 -5.98 -6.42
CA THR A 86 -4.97 -5.72 -4.99
C THR A 86 -3.75 -6.33 -4.31
N LEU A 87 -3.35 -5.76 -3.18
CA LEU A 87 -2.43 -6.45 -2.28
C LEU A 87 -3.21 -7.60 -1.65
N ASP A 88 -3.15 -8.77 -2.27
CA ASP A 88 -3.59 -10.00 -1.62
C ASP A 88 -2.58 -10.34 -0.51
N GLU A 89 -3.08 -10.49 0.72
CA GLU A 89 -2.33 -10.95 1.90
C GLU A 89 -2.14 -12.47 1.90
#